data_AF-A0A6N9TS58-F1
#
_entry.id   AF-A0A6N9TS58-F1
#
_cell.length_a   1.000
_cell.length_b   1.000
_cell.length_c   1.000
_cell.angle_alpha   90.00
_cell.angle_beta   90.00
_cell.angle_gamma   90.00
#
_symmetry.space_group_name_H-M   'P 1'
#
loop_
_entity.id
_entity.type
_entity.pdbx_description
1 polymer ?
#
loop_
_entity_poly.entity_id
_entity_poly.type
_entity_poly.pdbx_seq_one_letter_code
_entity_poly.pdbx_strand_id
1 'polypeptide(L)'
;MPRPPRISRSLLALVFLLGTTPAGPAGAGAGPVLSVQDCAKCHKEAPRDIESGGGAHKSEVTCLDCHDGHPPEKREIIPACSRCHADGAHFQVKGCLGCHRNPHTPLEITLEGNATAACMTCHEEPGVQLRDFKSFHSTMTCNACHRRHGLVPRCLDCHEPHAPAMVQADCTRCHRAHMPLQVAYAPDLPAALCAACHEEKAALLAAGGTRHKDLGCAKCHQAKHKMVPKCADCHGVPHPAGILAKFPRCEDCHKDAHDLNHWTVARAAPAATPKP
;
A
#
# COMPACT_ATOMS: atom_id res chain seq x y z
N MET A 1 28.02 -76.49 37.77
CA MET A 1 26.93 -77.10 38.56
C MET A 1 25.85 -76.04 38.75
N PRO A 2 24.53 -76.30 38.64
CA PRO A 2 23.78 -77.46 38.12
C PRO A 2 23.06 -77.13 36.78
N ARG A 3 23.21 -77.95 35.74
CA ARG A 3 22.29 -79.01 35.22
C ARG A 3 20.92 -78.53 34.66
N PRO A 4 20.61 -78.82 33.38
CA PRO A 4 19.33 -78.49 32.73
C PRO A 4 18.28 -79.59 32.98
N PRO A 5 16.97 -79.31 32.85
CA PRO A 5 15.97 -80.37 32.77
C PRO A 5 15.91 -80.97 31.36
N ARG A 6 15.73 -82.29 31.35
CA ARG A 6 15.64 -83.18 30.18
C ARG A 6 14.21 -83.29 29.67
N ILE A 7 14.09 -83.29 28.34
CA ILE A 7 13.30 -84.18 27.47
C ILE A 7 11.80 -84.36 27.79
N SER A 8 10.95 -84.00 26.83
CA SER A 8 9.94 -84.96 26.35
C SER A 8 9.63 -84.71 24.87
N ARG A 9 9.95 -85.71 24.04
CA ARG A 9 9.54 -85.81 22.65
C ARG A 9 8.09 -86.30 22.64
N SER A 10 7.16 -85.46 22.21
CA SER A 10 5.82 -85.90 21.82
C SER A 10 5.69 -85.75 20.32
N LEU A 11 5.70 -86.89 19.63
CA LEU A 11 5.15 -87.03 18.29
C LEU A 11 3.71 -86.50 18.31
N LEU A 12 3.39 -85.54 17.45
CA LEU A 12 2.01 -85.29 17.08
C LEU A 12 1.88 -85.28 15.57
N ALA A 13 1.04 -86.19 15.11
CA ALA A 13 0.82 -86.56 13.73
C ALA A 13 0.30 -85.39 12.90
N LEU A 14 0.87 -85.25 11.70
CA LEU A 14 0.42 -84.37 10.64
C LEU A 14 -0.88 -84.96 10.05
N VAL A 15 -2.04 -84.49 10.52
CA VAL A 15 -3.33 -84.76 9.86
C VAL A 15 -3.56 -83.66 8.84
N PHE A 16 -3.30 -83.96 7.57
CA PHE A 16 -3.72 -83.16 6.43
C PHE A 16 -5.25 -83.29 6.27
N LEU A 17 -5.99 -82.38 6.88
CA LEU A 17 -7.40 -82.16 6.58
C LEU A 17 -7.47 -81.22 5.35
N LEU A 18 -7.72 -81.79 4.18
CA LEU A 18 -8.16 -81.04 3.00
C LEU A 18 -9.54 -80.44 3.29
N GLY A 19 -9.54 -79.24 3.89
CA GLY A 19 -10.72 -78.39 3.97
C GLY A 19 -10.93 -77.68 2.64
N THR A 20 -11.85 -78.18 1.81
CA THR A 20 -12.41 -77.42 0.70
C THR A 20 -13.26 -76.28 1.24
N THR A 21 -12.70 -75.07 1.33
CA THR A 21 -13.47 -73.86 1.62
C THR A 21 -14.32 -73.49 0.41
N PRO A 22 -15.65 -73.31 0.55
CA PRO A 22 -16.46 -72.78 -0.54
C PRO A 22 -16.06 -71.32 -0.77
N ALA A 23 -15.70 -71.00 -2.02
CA ALA A 23 -15.45 -69.63 -2.45
C ALA A 23 -16.76 -68.82 -2.32
N GLY A 24 -16.79 -67.90 -1.36
CA GLY A 24 -17.84 -66.88 -1.30
C GLY A 24 -17.79 -65.96 -2.53
N PRO A 25 -18.90 -65.31 -2.89
CA PRO A 25 -18.94 -64.43 -4.04
C PRO A 25 -17.93 -63.31 -3.86
N ALA A 26 -17.04 -63.14 -4.84
CA ALA A 26 -16.11 -62.03 -4.89
C ALA A 26 -16.92 -60.73 -4.90
N GLY A 27 -16.89 -60.00 -3.79
CA GLY A 27 -17.43 -58.64 -3.74
C GLY A 27 -16.76 -57.84 -4.85
N ALA A 28 -17.56 -57.19 -5.69
CA ALA A 28 -17.07 -56.20 -6.63
C ALA A 28 -16.39 -55.09 -5.82
N GLY A 29 -15.06 -55.19 -5.67
CA GLY A 29 -14.26 -54.21 -4.98
C GLY A 29 -14.41 -52.88 -5.71
N ALA A 30 -14.71 -51.81 -4.95
CA ALA A 30 -14.63 -50.46 -5.46
C ALA A 30 -13.27 -50.30 -6.18
N GLY A 31 -13.31 -49.79 -7.41
CA GLY A 31 -12.10 -49.55 -8.19
C GLY A 31 -11.13 -48.62 -7.45
N PRO A 32 -9.87 -48.51 -7.93
CA PRO A 32 -8.88 -47.65 -7.30
C PRO A 32 -9.41 -46.22 -7.11
N VAL A 33 -9.39 -45.73 -5.87
CA VAL A 33 -9.80 -44.35 -5.54
C VAL A 33 -8.62 -43.43 -5.81
N LEU A 34 -8.87 -42.32 -6.52
CA LEU A 34 -7.85 -41.33 -6.84
C LEU A 34 -7.30 -40.68 -5.55
N SER A 35 -5.98 -40.67 -5.40
CA SER A 35 -5.29 -39.98 -4.30
C SER A 35 -4.66 -38.66 -4.75
N VAL A 36 -4.35 -37.76 -3.81
CA VAL A 36 -3.67 -36.48 -4.10
C VAL A 36 -2.32 -36.69 -4.80
N GLN A 37 -1.61 -37.79 -4.48
CA GLN A 37 -0.31 -38.10 -5.09
C GLN A 37 -0.44 -38.49 -6.57
N ASP A 38 -1.61 -38.92 -7.02
CA ASP A 38 -1.85 -39.29 -8.41
C ASP A 38 -2.00 -38.06 -9.31
N CYS A 39 -2.51 -36.94 -8.77
CA CYS A 39 -2.77 -35.72 -9.52
C CYS A 39 -1.50 -35.19 -10.22
N ALA A 40 -0.38 -35.14 -9.48
CA ALA A 40 0.89 -34.60 -9.98
C ALA A 40 1.58 -35.46 -11.06
N LYS A 41 1.16 -36.74 -11.22
CA LYS A 41 1.69 -37.62 -12.27
C LYS A 41 1.30 -37.12 -13.67
N CYS A 42 0.11 -36.49 -13.78
CA CYS A 42 -0.44 -35.96 -15.03
C CYS A 42 -0.48 -34.43 -15.06
N HIS A 43 -0.91 -33.78 -13.97
CA HIS A 43 -0.97 -32.32 -13.86
C HIS A 43 0.32 -31.78 -13.29
N LYS A 44 1.31 -31.49 -14.16
CA LYS A 44 2.63 -31.01 -13.71
C LYS A 44 2.67 -29.51 -13.43
N GLU A 45 1.80 -28.73 -14.07
CA GLU A 45 1.75 -27.27 -13.95
C GLU A 45 1.14 -26.84 -12.62
N ALA A 46 -0.03 -27.37 -12.27
CA ALA A 46 -0.72 -26.99 -11.02
C ALA A 46 0.15 -27.14 -9.75
N PRO A 47 0.87 -28.25 -9.50
CA PRO A 47 1.78 -28.34 -8.36
C PRO A 47 2.93 -27.34 -8.42
N ARG A 48 3.44 -26.99 -9.61
CA ARG A 48 4.51 -26.00 -9.76
C ARG A 48 4.00 -24.59 -9.43
N ASP A 49 2.81 -24.26 -9.91
CA ASP A 49 2.14 -22.98 -9.64
C ASP A 49 1.83 -22.82 -8.15
N ILE A 50 1.28 -23.86 -7.52
CA ILE A 50 1.05 -23.88 -6.06
C ILE A 50 2.35 -23.71 -5.30
N GLU A 51 3.42 -24.40 -5.72
CA GLU A 51 4.72 -24.29 -5.09
C GLU A 51 5.30 -22.87 -5.18
N SER A 52 5.16 -22.23 -6.35
CA SER A 52 5.70 -20.89 -6.62
C SER A 52 4.89 -19.76 -6.00
N GLY A 53 3.56 -19.88 -5.93
CA GLY A 53 2.67 -18.77 -5.57
C GLY A 53 1.33 -19.15 -4.95
N GLY A 54 1.15 -20.38 -4.47
CA GLY A 54 -0.11 -20.89 -3.95
C GLY A 54 -0.64 -20.22 -2.68
N GLY A 55 0.22 -19.52 -1.92
CA GLY A 55 -0.18 -18.92 -0.65
C GLY A 55 -0.82 -19.96 0.26
N ALA A 56 -1.99 -19.65 0.85
CA ALA A 56 -2.73 -20.59 1.68
C ALA A 56 -3.19 -21.85 0.93
N HIS A 57 -3.33 -21.81 -0.40
CA HIS A 57 -3.71 -23.00 -1.18
C HIS A 57 -2.63 -24.08 -1.20
N LYS A 58 -1.39 -23.73 -0.82
CA LYS A 58 -0.28 -24.66 -0.69
C LYS A 58 -0.34 -25.49 0.60
N SER A 59 -0.93 -24.95 1.66
CA SER A 59 -0.85 -25.54 3.01
C SER A 59 -2.21 -25.92 3.60
N GLU A 60 -3.27 -25.19 3.27
CA GLU A 60 -4.58 -25.28 3.96
C GLU A 60 -5.61 -26.12 3.19
N VAL A 61 -5.31 -26.47 1.94
CA VAL A 61 -6.17 -27.31 1.09
C VAL A 61 -5.31 -28.27 0.27
N THR A 62 -5.92 -29.36 -0.17
CA THR A 62 -5.36 -30.36 -1.07
C THR A 62 -6.03 -30.30 -2.44
N CYS A 63 -5.49 -31.05 -3.40
CA CYS A 63 -6.08 -31.15 -4.74
C CYS A 63 -7.56 -31.58 -4.67
N LEU A 64 -7.92 -32.49 -3.77
CA LEU A 64 -9.27 -33.06 -3.68
C LEU A 64 -10.25 -32.17 -2.91
N ASP A 65 -9.77 -31.18 -2.15
CA ASP A 65 -10.64 -30.20 -1.49
C ASP A 65 -11.26 -29.21 -2.49
N CYS A 66 -10.58 -29.03 -3.64
CA CYS A 66 -11.06 -28.21 -4.76
C CYS A 66 -11.45 -29.04 -5.99
N HIS A 67 -10.93 -30.26 -6.18
CA HIS A 67 -11.29 -31.13 -7.31
C HIS A 67 -12.01 -32.38 -6.81
N ASP A 68 -13.34 -32.30 -6.76
CA ASP A 68 -14.22 -33.39 -6.35
C ASP A 68 -14.57 -34.27 -7.56
N GLY A 69 -13.55 -34.92 -8.14
CA GLY A 69 -13.71 -35.88 -9.23
C GLY A 69 -12.72 -35.68 -10.38
N HIS A 70 -12.86 -36.50 -11.42
CA HIS A 70 -11.97 -36.47 -12.59
C HIS A 70 -12.75 -36.82 -13.87
N PRO A 71 -12.53 -36.13 -15.01
CA PRO A 71 -13.13 -36.50 -16.29
C PRO A 71 -12.65 -37.88 -16.80
N PRO A 72 -13.47 -38.63 -17.56
CA PRO A 72 -14.81 -38.28 -18.02
C PRO A 72 -15.93 -38.50 -17.00
N GLU A 73 -15.66 -39.18 -15.88
CA GLU A 73 -16.66 -39.57 -14.87
C GLU A 73 -17.41 -38.37 -14.29
N LYS A 74 -16.68 -37.27 -14.03
CA LYS A 74 -17.26 -35.99 -13.61
C LYS A 74 -16.54 -34.83 -14.27
N ARG A 75 -17.30 -33.93 -14.90
CA ARG A 75 -16.78 -32.76 -15.63
C ARG A 75 -16.72 -31.50 -14.78
N GLU A 76 -17.77 -31.25 -14.00
CA GLU A 76 -17.85 -30.11 -13.08
C GLU A 76 -17.29 -30.54 -11.72
N ILE A 77 -15.96 -30.47 -11.59
CA ILE A 77 -15.23 -30.96 -10.42
C ILE A 77 -14.79 -29.85 -9.46
N ILE A 78 -14.82 -28.58 -9.90
CA ILE A 78 -14.40 -27.43 -9.12
C ILE A 78 -15.63 -26.80 -8.44
N PRO A 79 -15.70 -26.75 -7.09
CA PRO A 79 -16.81 -26.12 -6.38
C PRO A 79 -16.75 -24.59 -6.47
N ALA A 80 -17.84 -23.93 -6.06
CA ALA A 80 -17.87 -22.48 -5.95
C ALA A 80 -16.82 -21.98 -4.94
N CYS A 81 -16.07 -20.94 -5.30
CA CYS A 81 -15.02 -20.36 -4.45
C CYS A 81 -15.56 -19.92 -3.08
N SER A 82 -16.81 -19.45 -3.03
CA SER A 82 -17.49 -19.00 -1.81
C SER A 82 -17.72 -20.09 -0.76
N ARG A 83 -17.50 -21.37 -1.10
CA ARG A 83 -17.55 -22.47 -0.12
C ARG A 83 -16.46 -22.35 0.95
N CYS A 84 -15.30 -21.80 0.58
CA CYS A 84 -14.18 -21.57 1.48
C CYS A 84 -13.90 -20.07 1.66
N HIS A 85 -14.10 -19.25 0.62
CA HIS A 85 -13.96 -17.80 0.66
C HIS A 85 -15.28 -17.13 1.02
N ALA A 86 -15.68 -17.20 2.30
CA ALA A 86 -16.93 -16.60 2.77
C ALA A 86 -16.70 -15.32 3.61
N ASP A 87 -15.54 -15.20 4.25
CA ASP A 87 -15.33 -14.25 5.34
C ASP A 87 -14.76 -12.91 4.89
N GLY A 88 -15.59 -11.88 4.88
CA GLY A 88 -15.19 -10.50 4.60
C GLY A 88 -15.76 -9.95 3.29
N ALA A 89 -15.77 -8.62 3.19
CA ALA A 89 -16.44 -7.91 2.10
C ALA A 89 -15.84 -8.22 0.72
N HIS A 90 -14.52 -8.46 0.64
CA HIS A 90 -13.85 -8.78 -0.61
C HIS A 90 -14.40 -10.05 -1.27
N PHE A 91 -14.65 -11.11 -0.50
CA PHE A 91 -15.11 -12.39 -1.05
C PHE A 91 -16.60 -12.37 -1.47
N GLN A 92 -17.32 -11.29 -1.17
CA GLN A 92 -18.68 -11.05 -1.67
C GLN A 92 -18.68 -10.43 -3.08
N VAL A 93 -17.50 -10.06 -3.60
CA VAL A 93 -17.35 -9.60 -4.99
C VAL A 93 -17.62 -10.75 -5.95
N LYS A 94 -18.34 -10.47 -7.03
CA LYS A 94 -18.68 -11.46 -8.06
C LYS A 94 -17.59 -11.55 -9.13
N GLY A 95 -17.50 -12.71 -9.77
CA GLY A 95 -16.59 -12.90 -10.91
C GLY A 95 -15.13 -13.03 -10.49
N CYS A 96 -14.83 -13.88 -9.51
CA CYS A 96 -13.50 -14.09 -8.93
C CYS A 96 -12.41 -14.26 -9.99
N LEU A 97 -12.70 -15.08 -11.02
CA LEU A 97 -11.79 -15.37 -12.14
C LEU A 97 -11.59 -14.20 -13.13
N GLY A 98 -12.27 -13.07 -12.91
CA GLY A 98 -11.99 -11.81 -13.60
C GLY A 98 -10.62 -11.25 -13.21
N CYS A 99 -10.23 -11.43 -11.94
CA CYS A 99 -8.92 -11.00 -11.45
C CYS A 99 -8.01 -12.18 -11.07
N HIS A 100 -8.56 -13.21 -10.43
CA HIS A 100 -7.83 -14.40 -10.01
C HIS A 100 -7.83 -15.45 -11.14
N ARG A 101 -7.01 -15.22 -12.16
CA ARG A 101 -6.96 -16.09 -13.36
C ARG A 101 -6.54 -17.52 -13.07
N ASN A 102 -5.69 -17.70 -12.07
CA ASN A 102 -5.17 -19.01 -11.67
C ASN A 102 -5.41 -19.22 -10.16
N PRO A 103 -6.36 -20.10 -9.77
CA PRO A 103 -6.57 -20.45 -8.37
C PRO A 103 -5.35 -21.12 -7.72
N HIS A 104 -4.39 -21.62 -8.49
CA HIS A 104 -3.13 -22.16 -7.97
C HIS A 104 -2.09 -21.09 -7.63
N THR A 105 -2.25 -19.85 -8.11
CA THR A 105 -1.45 -18.69 -7.71
C THR A 105 -2.37 -17.54 -7.30
N PRO A 106 -3.16 -17.68 -6.22
CA PRO A 106 -4.28 -16.79 -5.93
C PRO A 106 -3.89 -15.32 -5.73
N LEU A 107 -2.64 -15.01 -5.36
CA LEU A 107 -2.16 -13.63 -5.21
C LEU A 107 -1.56 -13.03 -6.49
N GLU A 108 -1.33 -13.85 -7.51
CA GLU A 108 -0.90 -13.41 -8.84
C GLU A 108 -2.12 -13.06 -9.69
N ILE A 109 -2.65 -11.87 -9.43
CA ILE A 109 -3.89 -11.42 -10.06
C ILE A 109 -3.64 -10.54 -11.29
N THR A 110 -4.63 -10.50 -12.16
CA THR A 110 -4.72 -9.54 -13.26
C THR A 110 -5.74 -8.45 -12.92
N LEU A 111 -5.34 -7.18 -12.96
CA LEU A 111 -6.20 -6.05 -12.64
C LEU A 111 -6.62 -5.30 -13.91
N GLU A 112 -7.54 -5.90 -14.66
CA GLU A 112 -8.14 -5.31 -15.86
C GLU A 112 -9.44 -4.56 -15.55
N GLY A 113 -9.80 -3.61 -16.42
CA GLY A 113 -11.04 -2.85 -16.28
C GLY A 113 -11.09 -1.97 -15.04
N ASN A 114 -12.30 -1.69 -14.53
CA ASN A 114 -12.48 -0.90 -13.32
C ASN A 114 -12.61 -1.82 -12.10
N ALA A 115 -11.53 -1.93 -11.32
CA ALA A 115 -11.49 -2.73 -10.10
C ALA A 115 -11.78 -1.93 -8.81
N THR A 116 -12.15 -0.65 -8.91
CA THR A 116 -12.27 0.27 -7.76
C THR A 116 -13.18 -0.27 -6.65
N ALA A 117 -14.34 -0.82 -7.01
CA ALA A 117 -15.28 -1.36 -6.03
C ALA A 117 -14.67 -2.53 -5.21
N ALA A 118 -13.86 -3.39 -5.85
CA ALA A 118 -13.19 -4.48 -5.17
C ALA A 118 -12.10 -3.97 -4.21
N CYS A 119 -11.30 -2.98 -4.63
CA CYS A 119 -10.27 -2.37 -3.78
C CYS A 119 -10.87 -1.75 -2.51
N MET A 120 -12.00 -1.07 -2.65
CA MET A 120 -12.68 -0.37 -1.55
C MET A 120 -13.28 -1.30 -0.50
N THR A 121 -13.40 -2.60 -0.76
CA THR A 121 -13.85 -3.58 0.26
C THR A 121 -12.90 -3.68 1.45
N CYS A 122 -11.62 -3.32 1.27
CA CYS A 122 -10.62 -3.24 2.33
C CYS A 122 -9.99 -1.84 2.45
N HIS A 123 -9.92 -1.08 1.35
CA HIS A 123 -9.30 0.25 1.30
C HIS A 123 -10.35 1.36 1.15
N GLU A 124 -11.23 1.49 2.13
CA GLU A 124 -12.30 2.49 2.10
C GLU A 124 -11.76 3.94 2.21
N GLU A 125 -10.80 4.17 3.10
CA GLU A 125 -10.26 5.51 3.37
C GLU A 125 -9.66 6.19 2.11
N PRO A 126 -8.83 5.53 1.29
CA PRO A 126 -8.42 6.08 -0.01
C PRO A 126 -9.58 6.55 -0.89
N GLY A 127 -10.66 5.78 -0.96
CA GLY A 127 -11.86 6.13 -1.72
C GLY A 127 -12.57 7.37 -1.16
N VAL A 128 -12.67 7.46 0.17
CA VAL A 128 -13.18 8.65 0.88
C VAL A 128 -12.31 9.87 0.59
N GLN A 129 -10.99 9.76 0.68
CA GLN A 129 -10.06 10.85 0.43
C GLN A 129 -10.17 11.38 -1.01
N LEU A 130 -10.19 10.50 -2.02
CA LEU A 130 -10.36 10.90 -3.42
C LEU A 130 -11.75 11.50 -3.72
N ARG A 131 -12.77 11.11 -2.95
CA ARG A 131 -14.12 11.69 -3.05
C ARG A 131 -14.15 13.10 -2.47
N ASP A 132 -13.60 13.29 -1.28
CA ASP A 132 -13.74 14.53 -0.50
C ASP A 132 -12.69 15.59 -0.92
N PHE A 133 -11.51 15.14 -1.39
CA PHE A 133 -10.41 16.00 -1.84
C PHE A 133 -10.16 15.80 -3.33
N LYS A 134 -11.02 16.43 -4.15
CA LYS A 134 -10.97 16.29 -5.61
C LYS A 134 -9.63 16.73 -6.20
N SER A 135 -9.09 15.88 -7.07
CA SER A 135 -7.90 16.16 -7.88
C SER A 135 -8.00 15.40 -9.21
N PHE A 136 -6.99 15.48 -10.07
CA PHE A 136 -6.95 14.66 -11.28
C PHE A 136 -7.00 13.16 -10.98
N HIS A 137 -6.41 12.70 -9.87
CA HIS A 137 -6.49 11.28 -9.48
C HIS A 137 -7.92 10.82 -9.14
N SER A 138 -8.82 11.74 -8.79
CA SER A 138 -10.23 11.40 -8.51
C SER A 138 -10.99 10.95 -9.76
N THR A 139 -10.44 11.13 -10.97
CA THR A 139 -11.03 10.65 -12.23
C THR A 139 -10.49 9.29 -12.67
N MET A 140 -9.50 8.75 -11.96
CA MET A 140 -8.85 7.48 -12.29
C MET A 140 -9.47 6.31 -11.51
N THR A 141 -9.34 5.11 -12.05
CA THR A 141 -9.60 3.87 -11.30
C THR A 141 -8.39 3.52 -10.43
N CYS A 142 -8.60 2.81 -9.32
CA CYS A 142 -7.52 2.45 -8.39
C CYS A 142 -6.36 1.71 -9.09
N ASN A 143 -6.69 0.81 -10.01
CA ASN A 143 -5.73 0.00 -10.76
C ASN A 143 -5.00 0.76 -11.89
N ALA A 144 -5.34 2.02 -12.16
CA ALA A 144 -4.54 2.88 -13.05
C ALA A 144 -3.14 3.11 -12.47
N CYS A 145 -3.03 3.24 -11.14
CA CYS A 145 -1.75 3.38 -10.44
C CYS A 145 -1.35 2.08 -9.73
N HIS A 146 -2.29 1.40 -9.05
CA HIS A 146 -2.04 0.15 -8.33
C HIS A 146 -2.15 -1.06 -9.28
N ARG A 147 -1.13 -1.22 -10.13
CA ARG A 147 -1.10 -2.25 -11.20
C ARG A 147 -0.92 -3.69 -10.71
N ARG A 148 -0.57 -3.88 -9.43
CA ARG A 148 -0.42 -5.18 -8.78
C ARG A 148 -1.03 -5.10 -7.38
N HIS A 149 -1.58 -6.22 -6.91
CA HIS A 149 -2.10 -6.29 -5.55
C HIS A 149 -1.00 -6.00 -4.53
N GLY A 150 -1.27 -5.13 -3.56
CA GLY A 150 -0.29 -4.72 -2.54
C GLY A 150 0.83 -3.79 -3.01
N LEU A 151 0.89 -3.43 -4.30
CA LEU A 151 1.89 -2.49 -4.80
C LEU A 151 1.52 -1.05 -4.44
N VAL A 152 2.43 -0.34 -3.77
CA VAL A 152 2.37 1.12 -3.64
C VAL A 152 3.18 1.74 -4.79
N PRO A 153 2.54 2.50 -5.70
CA PRO A 153 3.23 3.10 -6.84
C PRO A 153 4.14 4.26 -6.41
N ARG A 154 5.17 4.54 -7.22
CA ARG A 154 6.03 5.71 -7.01
C ARG A 154 5.41 6.92 -7.70
N CYS A 155 5.48 8.08 -7.06
CA CYS A 155 5.04 9.35 -7.64
C CYS A 155 5.83 9.67 -8.91
N LEU A 156 7.14 9.45 -8.87
CA LEU A 156 8.06 9.76 -9.96
C LEU A 156 7.94 8.84 -11.18
N ASP A 157 7.07 7.82 -11.15
CA ASP A 157 6.76 7.03 -12.35
C ASP A 157 5.93 7.83 -13.36
N CYS A 158 5.28 8.93 -12.92
CA CYS A 158 4.46 9.79 -13.77
C CYS A 158 4.66 11.29 -13.53
N HIS A 159 5.19 11.70 -12.38
CA HIS A 159 5.39 13.11 -12.02
C HIS A 159 6.87 13.51 -12.08
N GLU A 160 7.11 14.72 -12.60
CA GLU A 160 8.41 15.37 -12.46
C GLU A 160 8.54 16.04 -11.08
N PRO A 161 9.73 15.98 -10.46
CA PRO A 161 9.98 16.66 -9.19
C PRO A 161 10.04 18.18 -9.36
N HIS A 162 9.76 18.94 -8.30
CA HIS A 162 9.82 20.41 -8.34
C HIS A 162 11.26 20.95 -8.36
N ALA A 163 12.26 20.11 -8.10
CA ALA A 163 13.67 20.42 -8.25
C ALA A 163 14.46 19.15 -8.58
N PRO A 164 15.60 19.24 -9.31
CA PRO A 164 16.40 18.07 -9.69
C PRO A 164 16.88 17.21 -8.52
N ALA A 165 17.05 17.81 -7.33
CA ALA A 165 17.52 17.12 -6.14
C ALA A 165 16.41 16.39 -5.36
N MET A 166 15.13 16.62 -5.65
CA MET A 166 14.02 15.96 -4.94
C MET A 166 13.86 14.51 -5.39
N VAL A 167 13.73 13.61 -4.42
CA VAL A 167 13.59 12.17 -4.66
C VAL A 167 12.21 11.67 -4.22
N GLN A 168 11.90 10.40 -4.50
CA GLN A 168 10.61 9.78 -4.18
C GLN A 168 10.18 9.93 -2.71
N ALA A 169 11.14 9.90 -1.78
CA ALA A 169 10.87 10.08 -0.36
C ALA A 169 10.38 11.50 -0.03
N ASP A 170 10.83 12.51 -0.78
CA ASP A 170 10.45 13.91 -0.55
C ASP A 170 9.01 14.20 -0.95
N CYS A 171 8.48 13.51 -1.96
CA CYS A 171 7.13 13.74 -2.48
C CYS A 171 6.08 13.66 -1.36
N THR A 172 6.22 12.64 -0.49
CA THR A 172 5.25 12.36 0.59
C THR A 172 5.42 13.22 1.83
N ARG A 173 6.47 14.06 1.87
CA ARG A 173 6.66 15.03 2.96
C ARG A 173 5.68 16.20 2.89
N CYS A 174 5.11 16.43 1.71
CA CYS A 174 4.20 17.54 1.42
C CYS A 174 2.88 17.06 0.81
N HIS A 175 2.93 16.09 -0.11
CA HIS A 175 1.77 15.57 -0.82
C HIS A 175 1.31 14.24 -0.25
N ARG A 176 0.00 13.97 -0.29
CA ARG A 176 -0.58 12.66 0.02
C ARG A 176 -1.24 12.09 -1.22
N ALA A 177 -0.99 10.83 -1.55
CA ALA A 177 -1.36 10.23 -2.85
C ALA A 177 -2.85 10.40 -3.22
N HIS A 178 -3.75 10.23 -2.25
CA HIS A 178 -5.21 10.31 -2.43
C HIS A 178 -5.81 11.69 -2.09
N MET A 179 -4.97 12.67 -1.71
CA MET A 179 -5.37 14.06 -1.53
C MET A 179 -4.20 15.01 -1.85
N PRO A 180 -3.65 14.96 -3.07
CA PRO A 180 -2.35 15.58 -3.38
C PRO A 180 -2.37 17.11 -3.28
N LEU A 181 -3.54 17.74 -3.39
CA LEU A 181 -3.70 19.19 -3.25
C LEU A 181 -3.77 19.68 -1.80
N GLN A 182 -4.01 18.78 -0.85
CA GLN A 182 -4.01 19.09 0.58
C GLN A 182 -2.59 19.08 1.12
N VAL A 183 -1.79 20.04 0.64
CA VAL A 183 -0.35 20.12 0.94
C VAL A 183 -0.15 20.43 2.42
N ALA A 184 0.42 19.46 3.13
CA ALA A 184 0.68 19.51 4.56
C ALA A 184 2.04 18.88 4.84
N TYR A 185 2.76 19.42 5.82
CA TYR A 185 4.14 19.05 6.08
C TYR A 185 4.49 19.22 7.56
N ALA A 186 5.52 18.48 7.98
CA ALA A 186 6.04 18.51 9.33
C ALA A 186 6.87 19.78 9.58
N PRO A 187 7.01 20.22 10.86
CA PRO A 187 7.74 21.44 11.21
C PRO A 187 9.25 21.36 10.93
N ASP A 188 9.79 20.17 10.71
CA ASP A 188 11.19 19.89 10.40
C ASP A 188 11.49 19.85 8.89
N LEU A 189 10.54 20.27 8.04
CA LEU A 189 10.75 20.34 6.59
C LEU A 189 11.92 21.30 6.26
N PRO A 190 12.99 20.82 5.59
CA PRO A 190 14.14 21.65 5.22
C PRO A 190 13.73 22.80 4.32
N ALA A 191 14.27 23.99 4.58
CA ALA A 191 14.03 25.18 3.78
C ALA A 191 14.39 24.98 2.29
N ALA A 192 15.36 24.13 1.98
CA ALA A 192 15.73 23.79 0.61
C ALA A 192 14.57 23.17 -0.20
N LEU A 193 13.68 22.40 0.44
CA LEU A 193 12.50 21.85 -0.24
C LEU A 193 11.44 22.93 -0.52
N CYS A 194 11.37 23.98 0.31
CA CYS A 194 10.52 25.15 0.05
C CYS A 194 11.11 26.04 -1.06
N ALA A 195 12.44 26.20 -1.06
CA ALA A 195 13.18 27.02 -2.01
C ALA A 195 13.03 26.53 -3.47
N ALA A 196 12.73 25.25 -3.68
CA ALA A 196 12.40 24.70 -5.00
C ALA A 196 11.27 25.46 -5.72
N CYS A 197 10.33 26.06 -4.98
CA CYS A 197 9.28 26.91 -5.55
C CYS A 197 9.33 28.36 -5.04
N HIS A 198 10.03 28.61 -3.93
CA HIS A 198 10.11 29.91 -3.27
C HIS A 198 11.54 30.45 -3.24
N GLU A 199 12.26 30.34 -4.36
CA GLU A 199 13.67 30.71 -4.48
C GLU A 199 13.94 32.16 -4.03
N GLU A 200 13.14 33.11 -4.52
CA GLU A 200 13.27 34.52 -4.16
C GLU A 200 13.14 34.76 -2.65
N LYS A 201 12.12 34.16 -2.02
CA LYS A 201 11.88 34.34 -0.57
C LYS A 201 12.96 33.65 0.27
N ALA A 202 13.47 32.51 -0.17
CA ALA A 202 14.61 31.86 0.46
C ALA A 202 15.88 32.72 0.35
N ALA A 203 16.12 33.34 -0.80
CA ALA A 203 17.27 34.22 -1.03
C ALA A 203 17.18 35.51 -0.19
N LEU A 204 16.02 36.16 -0.15
CA LEU A 204 15.79 37.35 0.68
C LEU A 204 16.02 37.04 2.17
N LEU A 205 15.45 35.93 2.66
CA LEU A 205 15.58 35.54 4.06
C LEU A 205 17.03 35.22 4.43
N ALA A 206 17.76 34.56 3.53
CA ALA A 206 19.19 34.24 3.72
C ALA A 206 20.07 35.49 3.69
N ALA A 207 19.76 36.47 2.84
CA ALA A 207 20.48 37.74 2.73
C ALA A 207 20.15 38.72 3.89
N GLY A 208 19.00 38.54 4.52
CA GLY A 208 18.54 39.38 5.61
C GLY A 208 19.47 39.39 6.83
N GLY A 209 19.57 40.54 7.50
CA GLY A 209 20.39 40.71 8.71
C GLY A 209 19.70 40.31 10.02
N THR A 210 18.44 39.85 9.98
CA THR A 210 17.63 39.57 11.18
C THR A 210 17.72 38.12 11.63
N ARG A 211 17.31 37.82 12.87
CA ARG A 211 17.27 36.44 13.41
C ARG A 211 16.28 35.52 12.69
N HIS A 212 15.40 36.03 11.83
CA HIS A 212 14.50 35.19 11.04
C HIS A 212 15.27 34.27 10.09
N LYS A 213 16.47 34.67 9.64
CA LYS A 213 17.32 33.86 8.75
C LYS A 213 17.73 32.51 9.35
N ASP A 214 17.74 32.41 10.67
CA ASP A 214 18.11 31.19 11.41
C ASP A 214 16.91 30.23 11.58
N LEU A 215 15.72 30.60 11.09
CA LEU A 215 14.50 29.81 11.19
C LEU A 215 14.23 29.07 9.87
N GLY A 216 13.93 27.78 9.95
CA GLY A 216 13.39 27.04 8.81
C GLY A 216 11.99 27.54 8.43
N CYS A 217 11.64 27.44 7.14
CA CYS A 217 10.37 27.94 6.61
C CYS A 217 9.15 27.39 7.37
N ALA A 218 9.14 26.08 7.66
CA ALA A 218 8.04 25.40 8.34
C ALA A 218 7.85 25.79 9.82
N LYS A 219 8.83 26.46 10.44
CA LYS A 219 8.69 27.00 11.79
C LYS A 219 7.69 28.15 11.85
N CYS A 220 7.69 28.98 10.80
CA CYS A 220 6.74 30.08 10.63
C CYS A 220 5.50 29.60 9.86
N HIS A 221 5.70 28.90 8.74
CA HIS A 221 4.65 28.35 7.89
C HIS A 221 4.22 26.97 8.37
N GLN A 222 3.58 26.89 9.54
CA GLN A 222 3.25 25.63 10.20
C GLN A 222 2.15 24.82 9.50
N ALA A 223 2.33 23.51 9.55
CA ALA A 223 1.38 22.43 9.25
C ALA A 223 0.85 22.31 7.82
N LYS A 224 0.57 23.43 7.14
CA LYS A 224 -0.05 23.43 5.80
C LYS A 224 0.46 24.55 4.92
N HIS A 225 0.45 24.27 3.62
CA HIS A 225 0.77 25.27 2.62
C HIS A 225 -0.22 26.45 2.66
N LYS A 226 0.25 27.63 2.28
CA LYS A 226 -0.48 28.92 2.36
C LYS A 226 -0.85 29.40 3.77
N MET A 227 -0.41 28.72 4.84
CA MET A 227 -0.51 29.26 6.18
C MET A 227 0.50 30.40 6.33
N VAL A 228 0.04 31.62 6.59
CA VAL A 228 0.88 32.78 6.90
C VAL A 228 0.61 33.18 8.35
N PRO A 229 1.62 33.14 9.24
CA PRO A 229 1.43 33.53 10.64
C PRO A 229 1.25 35.04 10.76
N LYS A 230 0.63 35.50 11.85
CA LYS A 230 0.63 36.93 12.18
C LYS A 230 1.91 37.26 12.94
N CYS A 231 2.45 38.46 12.75
CA CYS A 231 3.64 38.91 13.48
C CYS A 231 3.42 38.83 15.01
N ALA A 232 2.21 39.19 15.45
CA ALA A 232 1.81 39.20 16.86
C ALA A 232 1.80 37.80 17.51
N ASP A 233 1.68 36.72 16.72
CA ASP A 233 1.66 35.34 17.24
C ASP A 233 2.99 34.99 17.93
N CYS A 234 4.09 35.65 17.53
CA CYS A 234 5.42 35.46 18.12
C CYS A 234 5.96 36.73 18.81
N HIS A 235 5.64 37.91 18.28
CA HIS A 235 6.19 39.19 18.76
C HIS A 235 5.28 39.94 19.75
N GLY A 236 4.04 39.50 19.94
CA GLY A 236 3.07 40.21 20.76
C GLY A 236 2.76 41.61 20.21
N VAL A 237 2.80 42.61 21.09
CA VAL A 237 2.44 44.00 20.77
C VAL A 237 3.66 44.91 20.96
N PRO A 238 4.51 45.08 19.93
CA PRO A 238 5.78 45.81 20.06
C PRO A 238 5.61 47.34 20.04
N HIS A 239 4.44 47.85 19.65
CA HIS A 239 4.16 49.28 19.54
C HIS A 239 2.95 49.73 20.38
N PRO A 240 2.90 51.00 20.81
CA PRO A 240 1.73 51.55 21.50
C PRO A 240 0.45 51.51 20.65
N ALA A 241 -0.71 51.43 21.32
CA ALA A 241 -2.03 51.31 20.68
C ALA A 241 -2.31 52.40 19.62
N GLY A 242 -1.82 53.62 19.81
CA GLY A 242 -2.01 54.71 18.85
C GLY A 242 -1.37 54.45 17.47
N ILE A 243 -0.18 53.82 17.43
CA ILE A 243 0.47 53.46 16.16
C ILE A 243 -0.31 52.32 15.49
N LEU A 244 -0.67 51.29 16.26
CA LEU A 244 -1.37 50.10 15.74
C LEU A 244 -2.79 50.41 15.27
N ALA A 245 -3.45 51.40 15.88
CA ALA A 245 -4.75 51.88 15.43
C ALA A 245 -4.66 52.60 14.07
N LYS A 246 -3.56 53.32 13.81
CA LYS A 246 -3.34 54.05 12.55
C LYS A 246 -2.77 53.16 11.45
N PHE A 247 -1.92 52.20 11.82
CA PHE A 247 -1.23 51.27 10.93
C PHE A 247 -1.44 49.83 11.43
N PRO A 248 -2.56 49.19 11.05
CA PRO A 248 -2.90 47.87 11.55
C PRO A 248 -2.03 46.74 10.97
N ARG A 249 -1.30 47.01 9.89
CA ARG A 249 -0.39 46.05 9.24
C ARG A 249 1.05 46.41 9.55
N CYS A 250 1.82 45.45 10.05
CA CYS A 250 3.22 45.65 10.39
C CYS A 250 4.05 45.95 9.13
N GLU A 251 3.66 45.34 8.01
CA GLU A 251 4.34 45.40 6.72
C GLU A 251 4.28 46.80 6.09
N ASP A 252 3.36 47.67 6.52
CA ASP A 252 3.29 49.07 6.09
C ASP A 252 4.57 49.84 6.47
N CYS A 253 5.31 49.38 7.49
CA CYS A 253 6.56 49.97 7.96
C CYS A 253 7.73 48.97 8.06
N HIS A 254 7.49 47.65 8.07
CA HIS A 254 8.52 46.65 8.37
C HIS A 254 8.86 45.67 7.24
N LYS A 255 8.33 45.84 6.01
CA LYS A 255 8.38 44.79 4.95
C LYS A 255 7.83 43.45 5.47
N ASP A 256 7.97 42.38 4.68
CA ASP A 256 7.60 41.03 5.10
C ASP A 256 8.71 40.35 5.92
N ALA A 257 8.39 39.21 6.55
CA ALA A 257 9.33 38.49 7.40
C ALA A 257 10.56 37.91 6.66
N HIS A 258 10.51 37.78 5.34
CA HIS A 258 11.62 37.31 4.52
C HIS A 258 12.63 38.44 4.21
N ASP A 259 12.24 39.71 4.34
CA ASP A 259 13.10 40.87 4.05
C ASP A 259 12.93 41.98 5.10
N LEU A 260 12.72 41.58 6.36
CA LEU A 260 12.29 42.47 7.44
C LEU A 260 13.27 43.64 7.63
N ASN A 261 12.77 44.87 7.48
CA ASN A 261 13.52 46.12 7.63
C ASN A 261 14.78 46.27 6.76
N HIS A 262 14.95 45.45 5.73
CA HIS A 262 16.07 45.57 4.82
C HIS A 262 15.73 46.57 3.71
N TRP A 263 15.80 47.84 4.06
CA TRP A 263 15.57 48.95 3.14
C TRP A 263 16.85 49.24 2.37
N THR A 264 16.92 48.82 1.11
CA THR A 264 18.02 49.25 0.23
C THR A 264 17.92 50.77 0.06
N VAL A 265 18.98 51.48 0.42
CA VAL A 265 18.98 52.94 0.37
C VAL A 265 19.02 53.39 -1.09
N ALA A 266 17.86 53.59 -1.69
CA ALA A 266 17.70 54.48 -2.82
C ALA A 266 16.68 55.57 -2.43
N ARG A 267 17.09 56.45 -1.50
CA ARG A 267 16.47 57.78 -1.45
C ARG A 267 16.85 58.46 -2.77
N ALA A 268 15.92 58.49 -3.72
CA ALA A 268 15.98 59.48 -4.78
C ALA A 268 16.13 60.86 -4.11
N ALA A 269 17.19 61.59 -4.47
CA ALA A 269 17.33 62.97 -4.05
C ALA A 269 16.07 63.74 -4.47
N PRO A 270 15.48 64.58 -3.60
CA PRO A 270 14.37 65.42 -4.02
C PRO A 270 14.81 66.26 -5.21
N ALA A 271 14.01 66.24 -6.29
CA ALA A 271 14.26 67.02 -7.48
C ALA A 271 14.49 68.48 -7.08
N ALA A 272 15.62 69.05 -7.51
CA ALA A 272 15.90 70.46 -7.30
C ALA A 272 14.79 71.28 -7.97
N THR A 273 14.14 72.14 -7.19
CA THR A 273 13.22 73.15 -7.72
C THR A 273 13.97 74.01 -8.74
N PRO A 274 13.41 74.26 -9.94
CA PRO A 274 14.03 75.17 -10.89
C PRO A 274 14.16 76.54 -10.25
N LYS A 275 15.36 77.13 -10.34
CA LYS A 275 15.57 78.56 -10.07
C LYS A 275 14.79 79.40 -11.09
N PRO A 276 14.35 80.61 -10.70
CA PRO A 276 13.38 81.42 -11.44
C PRO A 276 13.83 81.77 -12.86
#